data_AF-A0A929AB24-F1
#
_entry.id   AF-A0A929AB24-F1
#
_cell.length_a   1.000
_cell.length_b   1.000
_cell.length_c   1.000
_cell.angle_alpha   90.00
_cell.angle_beta   90.00
_cell.angle_gamma   90.00
#
_symmetry.space_group_name_H-M   'P 1'
#
loop_
_entity.id
_entity.type
_entity.pdbx_description
1 polymer ?
#
loop_
_entity_poly.entity_id
_entity_poly.type
_entity_poly.pdbx_seq_one_letter_code
_entity_poly.pdbx_strand_id
1 'polypeptide(L)'
;MSSKRQLQTILKERYGINKNISQSLSLDDCESLLSLLRHQPSAEKLVEAFVEKNSELSQNNRYYGQRRSQAEKRFEQLQAEYEQLEQSIADLEKANGALGDRKKLLADERRALESEINTLTAENQSLSMKVQTLTTHNDELVEANDQLKRDNKDLKNIVDQIRLRLARDTKMLLDYEDSEIRKALIRLFRWTLG
;
A
#
# COMPACT_ATOMS: atom_id res chain seq x y z
N MET A 1 -89.53 -35.52 -4.27
CA MET A 1 -88.20 -35.89 -3.73
C MET A 1 -87.19 -34.90 -4.28
N SER A 2 -86.59 -34.07 -3.43
CA SER A 2 -85.53 -33.15 -3.85
C SER A 2 -84.28 -33.96 -4.14
N SER A 3 -83.54 -33.65 -5.21
CA SER A 3 -82.30 -34.37 -5.52
C SER A 3 -81.23 -34.13 -4.45
N LYS A 4 -80.31 -35.09 -4.25
CA LYS A 4 -79.16 -34.95 -3.33
C LYS A 4 -78.40 -33.63 -3.51
N ARG A 5 -78.21 -33.18 -4.76
CA ARG A 5 -77.56 -31.90 -5.05
C ARG A 5 -78.36 -30.70 -4.52
N GLN A 6 -79.68 -30.72 -4.66
CA GLN A 6 -80.54 -29.65 -4.14
C GLN A 6 -80.51 -29.60 -2.60
N LEU A 7 -80.54 -30.76 -1.94
CA LEU A 7 -80.44 -30.83 -0.47
C LEU A 7 -79.08 -30.33 0.03
N GLN A 8 -77.99 -30.68 -0.65
CA GLN A 8 -76.64 -30.17 -0.36
C GLN A 8 -76.54 -28.65 -0.57
N THR A 9 -77.18 -28.11 -1.61
CA THR A 9 -77.26 -26.66 -1.83
C THR A 9 -77.99 -25.97 -0.69
N ILE A 10 -79.12 -26.52 -0.23
CA ILE A 10 -79.88 -25.97 0.90
C ILE A 10 -79.05 -26.00 2.19
N LEU A 11 -78.36 -27.12 2.48
CA LEU A 11 -77.48 -27.24 3.65
C LEU A 11 -76.33 -26.23 3.63
N LYS A 12 -75.78 -25.95 2.45
CA LYS A 12 -74.72 -24.96 2.25
C LYS A 12 -75.23 -23.52 2.38
N GLU A 13 -76.34 -23.20 1.74
CA GLU A 13 -76.85 -21.83 1.63
C GLU A 13 -77.58 -21.36 2.89
N ARG A 14 -78.37 -22.24 3.54
CA ARG A 14 -79.09 -21.89 4.78
C ARG A 14 -78.28 -22.12 6.04
N TYR A 15 -77.54 -23.22 6.10
CA TYR A 15 -76.89 -23.66 7.33
C TYR A 15 -75.37 -23.60 7.26
N GLY A 16 -74.79 -23.05 6.18
CA GLY A 16 -73.34 -22.88 6.04
C GLY A 16 -72.53 -24.18 5.97
N ILE A 17 -73.20 -25.34 5.84
CA ILE A 17 -72.53 -26.65 5.88
C ILE A 17 -71.72 -26.85 4.60
N ASN A 18 -70.40 -26.99 4.76
CA ASN A 18 -69.47 -27.07 3.66
C ASN A 18 -69.78 -28.28 2.74
N LYS A 19 -69.63 -28.07 1.43
CA LYS A 19 -69.78 -29.10 0.40
C LYS A 19 -68.89 -30.32 0.65
N ASN A 20 -67.69 -30.12 1.22
CA ASN A 20 -66.79 -31.23 1.56
C ASN A 20 -67.36 -32.16 2.65
N ILE A 21 -68.22 -31.63 3.52
CA ILE A 21 -68.90 -32.40 4.57
C ILE A 21 -70.13 -33.08 3.96
N SER A 22 -70.96 -32.31 3.24
CA SER A 22 -72.22 -32.80 2.69
C SER A 22 -72.07 -33.74 1.49
N GLN A 23 -70.91 -33.77 0.83
CA GLN A 23 -70.59 -34.72 -0.24
C GLN A 23 -70.49 -36.16 0.23
N SER A 24 -69.99 -36.37 1.46
CA SER A 24 -69.81 -37.70 2.05
C SER A 24 -71.11 -38.32 2.55
N LEU A 25 -72.15 -37.52 2.77
CA LEU A 25 -73.46 -37.95 3.27
C LEU A 25 -74.29 -38.64 2.16
N SER A 26 -75.10 -39.63 2.51
CA SER A 26 -76.10 -40.20 1.60
C SER A 26 -77.28 -39.24 1.36
N LEU A 27 -78.20 -39.59 0.45
CA LEU A 27 -79.40 -38.77 0.20
C LEU A 27 -80.29 -38.75 1.46
N ASP A 28 -80.52 -39.92 2.05
CA ASP A 28 -81.34 -40.11 3.25
C ASP A 28 -80.74 -39.40 4.48
N ASP A 29 -79.41 -39.37 4.60
CA ASP A 29 -78.72 -38.63 5.66
C ASP A 29 -78.94 -37.12 5.50
N CYS A 30 -78.92 -36.60 4.27
CA CYS A 30 -79.16 -35.18 3.98
C CYS A 30 -80.61 -34.77 4.29
N GLU A 31 -81.59 -35.64 4.04
CA GLU A 31 -83.00 -35.41 4.38
C GLU A 31 -83.22 -35.46 5.89
N SER A 32 -82.61 -36.45 6.57
CA SER A 32 -82.67 -36.60 8.03
C SER A 32 -82.06 -35.39 8.76
N LEU A 33 -80.93 -34.90 8.26
CA LEU A 33 -80.22 -33.77 8.83
C LEU A 33 -80.97 -32.45 8.61
N LEU A 34 -81.60 -32.25 7.44
CA LEU A 34 -82.49 -31.11 7.21
C LEU A 34 -83.76 -31.17 8.06
N SER A 35 -84.30 -32.36 8.29
CA SER A 35 -85.44 -32.55 9.20
C SER A 35 -85.06 -32.17 10.63
N LEU A 36 -83.93 -32.66 11.14
CA LEU A 36 -83.42 -32.32 12.48
C LEU A 36 -83.18 -30.82 12.64
N LEU A 37 -82.52 -30.18 11.68
CA LEU A 37 -82.24 -28.75 11.74
C LEU A 37 -83.50 -27.88 11.66
N ARG A 38 -84.59 -28.36 11.06
CA ARG A 38 -85.87 -27.63 11.00
C ARG A 38 -86.72 -27.77 12.27
N HIS A 39 -86.63 -28.91 12.95
CA HIS A 39 -87.50 -29.21 14.09
C HIS A 39 -86.82 -29.02 15.45
N GLN A 40 -85.48 -28.91 15.46
CA GLN A 40 -84.70 -28.79 16.70
C GLN A 40 -83.84 -27.51 16.69
N PRO A 41 -84.34 -26.40 17.28
CA PRO A 41 -83.65 -25.11 17.23
C PRO A 41 -82.32 -25.09 18.01
N SER A 42 -82.10 -26.01 18.97
CA SER A 42 -80.80 -26.16 19.62
C SER A 42 -79.73 -26.73 18.70
N ALA A 43 -80.10 -27.63 17.78
CA ALA A 43 -79.20 -28.19 16.78
C ALA A 43 -78.82 -27.12 15.72
N GLU A 44 -79.78 -26.29 15.31
CA GLU A 44 -79.55 -25.15 14.42
C GLU A 44 -78.55 -24.15 15.02
N LYS A 45 -78.75 -23.69 16.26
CA LYS A 45 -77.82 -22.79 16.96
C LYS A 45 -76.40 -23.35 17.10
N LEU A 46 -76.30 -24.65 17.33
CA LEU A 46 -75.01 -25.33 17.44
C LEU A 46 -74.30 -25.35 16.07
N VAL A 47 -75.03 -25.63 14.99
CA VAL A 47 -74.48 -25.54 13.62
C VAL A 47 -74.04 -24.12 13.29
N GLU A 48 -74.84 -23.10 13.63
CA GLU A 48 -74.46 -21.69 13.45
C GLU A 48 -73.16 -21.35 14.18
N ALA A 49 -73.05 -21.71 15.47
CA ALA A 49 -71.83 -21.48 16.26
C ALA A 49 -70.60 -22.20 15.67
N PHE A 50 -70.78 -23.41 15.15
CA PHE A 50 -69.70 -24.13 14.45
C PHE A 50 -69.31 -23.47 13.13
N VAL A 51 -70.27 -22.97 12.35
CA VAL A 51 -70.00 -22.26 11.10
C VAL A 51 -69.26 -20.96 11.36
N GLU A 52 -69.68 -20.19 12.35
CA GLU A 52 -68.98 -18.97 12.79
C GLU A 52 -67.55 -19.29 13.21
N LYS A 53 -67.37 -20.29 14.08
CA LYS A 53 -66.03 -20.65 14.55
C LYS A 53 -65.13 -21.15 13.43
N ASN A 54 -65.69 -21.91 12.48
CA ASN A 54 -64.94 -22.40 11.32
C ASN A 54 -64.56 -21.26 10.36
N SER A 55 -65.43 -20.27 10.19
CA SER A 55 -65.12 -19.03 9.44
C SER A 55 -63.97 -18.27 10.09
N GLU A 56 -64.01 -18.08 11.41
CA GLU A 56 -62.95 -17.44 12.19
C GLU A 56 -61.61 -18.21 12.06
N LEU A 57 -61.63 -19.54 12.22
CA LEU A 57 -60.44 -20.38 12.05
C LEU A 57 -59.87 -20.28 10.63
N SER A 58 -60.73 -20.24 9.60
CA SER A 58 -60.31 -20.07 8.21
C SER A 58 -59.67 -18.69 7.96
N GLN A 59 -60.18 -17.64 8.58
CA GLN A 59 -59.57 -16.30 8.52
C GLN A 59 -58.21 -16.30 9.24
N ASN A 60 -58.14 -16.86 10.45
CA ASN A 60 -56.91 -16.97 11.22
C ASN A 60 -55.84 -17.78 10.49
N ASN A 61 -56.19 -18.93 9.90
CA ASN A 61 -55.25 -19.74 9.12
C ASN A 61 -54.69 -18.97 7.93
N ARG A 62 -55.52 -18.20 7.22
CA ARG A 62 -55.04 -17.34 6.13
C ARG A 62 -54.10 -16.26 6.64
N TYR A 63 -54.44 -15.60 7.74
CA TYR A 63 -53.61 -14.57 8.36
C TYR A 63 -52.25 -15.10 8.82
N TYR A 64 -52.22 -16.20 9.57
CA TYR A 64 -50.97 -16.80 10.04
C TYR A 64 -50.16 -17.41 8.89
N GLY A 65 -50.81 -17.97 7.87
CA GLY A 65 -50.12 -18.44 6.66
C GLY A 65 -49.40 -17.31 5.91
N GLN A 66 -50.05 -16.15 5.77
CA GLN A 66 -49.43 -14.95 5.18
C GLN A 66 -48.25 -14.46 6.01
N ARG A 67 -48.42 -14.36 7.34
CA ARG A 67 -47.33 -13.94 8.25
C ARG A 67 -46.15 -14.89 8.21
N ARG A 68 -46.40 -16.20 8.13
CA ARG A 68 -45.35 -17.22 8.03
C ARG A 68 -44.55 -17.04 6.74
N SER A 69 -45.22 -16.90 5.60
CA SER A 69 -44.56 -16.67 4.31
C SER A 69 -43.75 -15.37 4.29
N GLN A 70 -44.24 -14.31 4.91
CA GLN A 70 -43.49 -13.05 5.04
C GLN A 70 -42.25 -13.22 5.93
N ALA A 71 -42.36 -13.95 7.04
CA ALA A 71 -41.24 -14.22 7.92
C ALA A 71 -40.18 -15.10 7.25
N GLU A 72 -40.58 -16.14 6.51
CA GLU A 72 -39.69 -17.00 5.71
C GLU A 72 -38.89 -16.16 4.70
N LYS A 73 -39.55 -15.29 3.93
CA LYS A 73 -38.85 -14.41 2.97
C LYS A 73 -37.85 -13.47 3.63
N ARG A 74 -38.20 -12.88 4.79
CA ARG A 74 -37.28 -12.02 5.54
C ARG A 74 -36.09 -12.78 6.08
N PHE A 75 -36.32 -14.02 6.52
CA PHE A 75 -35.25 -14.90 6.99
C PHE A 75 -34.28 -15.23 5.86
N GLU A 76 -34.77 -15.62 4.69
CA GLU A 76 -33.94 -15.87 3.50
C GLU A 76 -33.12 -14.64 3.09
N GLN A 77 -33.75 -13.45 3.10
CA GLN A 77 -33.05 -12.19 2.81
C GLN A 77 -31.93 -11.91 3.82
N LEU A 78 -32.23 -12.04 5.11
CA LEU A 78 -31.24 -11.77 6.17
C LEU A 78 -30.10 -12.79 6.14
N GLN A 79 -30.39 -14.05 5.79
CA GLN A 79 -29.38 -15.08 5.62
C GLN A 79 -28.44 -14.72 4.45
N ALA A 80 -28.98 -14.30 3.31
CA ALA A 80 -28.17 -13.86 2.18
C ALA A 80 -27.33 -12.62 2.50
N GLU A 81 -27.88 -11.65 3.22
CA GLU A 81 -27.13 -10.47 3.69
C GLU A 81 -26.00 -10.86 4.65
N TYR A 82 -26.24 -11.82 5.55
CA TYR A 82 -25.24 -12.32 6.48
C TYR A 82 -24.08 -13.00 5.74
N GLU A 83 -24.37 -13.87 4.78
CA GLU A 83 -23.35 -14.54 3.96
C GLU A 83 -22.51 -13.55 3.16
N GLN A 84 -23.13 -12.49 2.62
CA GLN A 84 -22.40 -11.41 1.93
C GLN A 84 -21.51 -10.61 2.88
N LEU A 85 -22.00 -10.32 4.09
CA LEU A 85 -21.24 -9.59 5.09
C LEU A 85 -20.04 -10.41 5.57
N GLU A 86 -20.21 -11.71 5.77
CA GLU A 86 -19.14 -12.63 6.16
C GLU A 86 -18.03 -12.70 5.10
N GLN A 87 -18.40 -12.77 3.81
CA GLN A 87 -17.44 -12.70 2.71
C GLN A 87 -16.68 -11.36 2.69
N SER A 88 -17.40 -10.24 2.86
CA SER A 88 -16.80 -8.90 2.91
C SER A 88 -15.80 -8.77 4.07
N ILE A 89 -16.13 -9.30 5.25
CA ILE A 89 -15.22 -9.33 6.40
C ILE A 89 -13.97 -10.13 6.07
N ALA A 90 -14.11 -11.33 5.50
CA ALA A 90 -12.96 -12.17 5.14
C ALA A 90 -12.03 -11.49 4.11
N ASP A 91 -12.59 -10.76 3.14
CA ASP A 91 -11.80 -10.02 2.15
C ASP A 91 -11.10 -8.81 2.77
N LEU A 92 -11.77 -8.10 3.68
CA LEU A 92 -11.16 -7.00 4.43
C LEU A 92 -10.02 -7.48 5.34
N GLU A 93 -10.16 -8.63 5.99
CA GLU A 93 -9.10 -9.23 6.80
C GLU A 93 -7.87 -9.58 5.97
N LYS A 94 -8.06 -10.17 4.78
CA LYS A 94 -6.95 -10.45 3.84
C LYS A 94 -6.26 -9.17 3.38
N ALA A 95 -7.03 -8.16 2.98
CA ALA A 95 -6.49 -6.87 2.57
C ALA A 95 -5.71 -6.19 3.70
N ASN A 96 -6.22 -6.24 4.93
CA ASN A 96 -5.55 -5.68 6.10
C ASN A 96 -4.23 -6.42 6.41
N GLY A 97 -4.22 -7.75 6.28
CA GLY A 97 -2.99 -8.55 6.38
C GLY A 97 -1.94 -8.12 5.35
N ALA A 98 -2.32 -8.03 4.08
CA ALA A 98 -1.43 -7.61 3.00
C ALA A 98 -0.87 -6.19 3.20
N LEU A 99 -1.71 -5.25 3.69
CA LEU A 99 -1.27 -3.90 4.04
C LEU A 99 -0.29 -3.92 5.22
N GLY A 100 -0.52 -4.78 6.22
CA GLY A 100 0.38 -4.98 7.35
C GLY A 100 1.77 -5.43 6.91
N ASP A 101 1.85 -6.39 6.00
CA ASP A 101 3.12 -6.89 5.47
C ASP A 101 3.83 -5.86 4.60
N ARG A 102 3.09 -5.14 3.75
CA ARG A 102 3.66 -4.05 2.94
C ARG A 102 4.22 -2.92 3.82
N LYS A 103 3.56 -2.60 4.93
CA LYS A 103 4.05 -1.61 5.90
C LYS A 103 5.37 -2.04 6.55
N LYS A 104 5.52 -3.33 6.88
CA LYS A 104 6.79 -3.87 7.42
C LYS A 104 7.91 -3.76 6.38
N LEU A 105 7.65 -4.20 5.15
CA LEU A 105 8.62 -4.14 4.06
C LEU A 105 9.11 -2.70 3.81
N LEU A 106 8.19 -1.74 3.73
CA LEU A 106 8.54 -0.32 3.59
C LEU A 106 9.33 0.22 4.79
N ALA A 107 9.05 -0.25 6.01
CA ALA A 107 9.81 0.16 7.19
C ALA A 107 11.26 -0.37 7.15
N ASP A 108 11.46 -1.59 6.67
CA ASP A 108 12.78 -2.19 6.52
C ASP A 108 13.57 -1.52 5.37
N GLU A 109 12.94 -1.26 4.22
CA GLU A 109 13.54 -0.48 3.13
C GLU A 109 13.98 0.92 3.60
N ARG A 110 13.13 1.59 4.37
CA ARG A 110 13.46 2.92 4.92
C ARG A 110 14.69 2.87 5.81
N ARG A 111 14.81 1.86 6.68
CA ARG A 111 15.98 1.67 7.54
C ARG A 111 17.24 1.39 6.73
N ALA A 112 17.14 0.58 5.67
CA ALA A 112 18.27 0.30 4.79
C ALA A 112 18.76 1.58 4.09
N LEU A 113 17.84 2.37 3.53
CA LEU A 113 18.17 3.64 2.89
C LEU A 113 18.76 4.66 3.87
N GLU A 114 18.22 4.72 5.09
CA GLU A 114 18.76 5.61 6.14
C GLU A 114 20.19 5.23 6.53
N SER A 115 20.50 3.92 6.61
CA SER A 115 21.86 3.44 6.81
C SER A 115 22.79 3.82 5.65
N GLU A 116 22.34 3.67 4.41
CA GLU A 116 23.12 4.01 3.21
C GLU A 116 23.40 5.52 3.11
N ILE A 117 22.42 6.35 3.44
CA ILE A 117 22.59 7.81 3.53
C ILE A 117 23.65 8.15 4.57
N ASN A 118 23.64 7.51 5.74
CA ASN A 118 24.63 7.77 6.78
C ASN A 118 26.04 7.38 6.33
N THR A 119 26.20 6.24 5.64
CA THR A 119 27.50 5.82 5.10
C THR A 119 28.01 6.80 4.03
N LEU A 120 27.16 7.18 3.07
CA LEU A 120 27.54 8.13 2.02
C LEU A 120 27.86 9.52 2.58
N THR A 121 27.15 9.94 3.64
CA THR A 121 27.43 11.21 4.32
C THR A 121 28.80 11.18 4.98
N ALA A 122 29.15 10.10 5.67
CA ALA A 122 30.46 9.94 6.29
C ALA A 122 31.60 9.88 5.24
N GLU A 123 31.38 9.17 4.13
CA GLU A 123 32.34 9.12 3.02
C GLU A 123 32.55 10.50 2.38
N ASN A 124 31.47 11.25 2.12
CA ASN A 124 31.56 12.62 1.59
C ASN A 124 32.33 13.55 2.53
N GLN A 125 32.11 13.46 3.85
CA GLN A 125 32.87 14.23 4.83
C GLN A 125 34.37 13.86 4.77
N SER A 126 34.69 12.57 4.71
CA SER A 126 36.08 12.10 4.60
C SER A 126 36.76 12.61 3.32
N LEU A 127 36.08 12.52 2.18
CA LEU A 127 36.57 13.02 0.90
C LEU A 127 36.77 14.53 0.92
N SER A 128 35.83 15.28 1.51
CA SER A 128 35.94 16.73 1.67
C SER A 128 37.19 17.13 2.44
N MET A 129 37.49 16.47 3.57
CA MET A 129 38.72 16.71 4.33
C MET A 129 39.99 16.38 3.53
N LYS A 130 39.98 15.28 2.75
CA LYS A 130 41.11 14.91 1.89
C LYS A 130 41.34 15.96 0.81
N VAL A 131 40.28 16.45 0.17
CA VAL A 131 40.37 17.52 -0.82
C VAL A 131 40.97 18.77 -0.18
N GLN A 132 40.49 19.18 0.99
CA GLN A 132 41.04 20.34 1.69
C GLN A 132 42.54 20.18 1.99
N THR A 133 42.95 19.00 2.48
CA THR A 133 44.36 18.70 2.78
C THR A 133 45.24 18.73 1.51
N LEU A 134 44.74 18.18 0.40
CA LEU A 134 45.45 18.20 -0.87
C LEU A 134 45.56 19.62 -1.43
N THR A 135 44.52 20.44 -1.28
CA THR A 135 44.56 21.86 -1.67
C THR A 135 45.64 22.60 -0.89
N THR A 136 45.69 22.43 0.44
CA THR A 136 46.72 23.10 1.26
C THR A 136 48.14 22.66 0.89
N HIS A 137 48.36 21.36 0.66
CA HIS A 137 49.66 20.87 0.21
C HIS A 137 50.04 21.39 -1.17
N ASN A 138 49.08 21.53 -2.09
CA ASN A 138 49.34 22.08 -3.41
C ASN A 138 49.74 23.55 -3.32
N ASP A 139 49.04 24.34 -2.50
CA ASP A 139 49.37 25.75 -2.27
C ASP A 139 50.80 25.90 -1.70
N GLU A 140 51.17 25.08 -0.72
CA GLU A 140 52.53 25.03 -0.16
C GLU A 140 53.60 24.68 -1.22
N LEU A 141 53.31 23.71 -2.09
CA LEU A 141 54.21 23.32 -3.18
C LEU A 141 54.35 24.42 -4.23
N VAL A 142 53.27 25.14 -4.55
CA VAL A 142 53.29 26.28 -5.46
C VAL A 142 54.17 27.39 -4.90
N GLU A 143 54.01 27.74 -3.62
CA GLU A 143 54.84 28.74 -2.95
C GLU A 143 56.32 28.34 -2.93
N ALA A 144 56.63 27.09 -2.56
CA ALA A 144 57.99 26.58 -2.55
C ALA A 144 58.63 26.61 -3.95
N ASN A 145 57.88 26.25 -4.98
CA ASN A 145 58.34 26.30 -6.37
C ASN A 145 58.63 27.74 -6.81
N ASP A 146 57.75 28.69 -6.47
CA ASP A 146 57.97 30.09 -6.79
C ASP A 146 59.18 30.68 -6.05
N GLN A 147 59.44 30.27 -4.81
CA GLN A 147 60.67 30.63 -4.11
C GLN A 147 61.91 30.05 -4.80
N LEU A 148 61.89 28.76 -5.16
CA LEU A 148 62.99 28.13 -5.90
C LEU A 148 63.25 28.80 -7.26
N LYS A 149 62.22 29.28 -7.96
CA LYS A 149 62.40 30.05 -9.21
C LYS A 149 63.12 31.37 -8.95
N ARG A 150 62.80 32.08 -7.86
CA ARG A 150 63.48 33.32 -7.47
C ARG A 150 64.95 33.05 -7.13
N ASP A 151 65.20 32.06 -6.28
CA ASP A 151 66.55 31.69 -5.87
C ASP A 151 67.41 31.27 -7.08
N ASN A 152 66.85 30.49 -8.02
CA ASN A 152 67.54 30.12 -9.26
C ASN A 152 67.88 31.34 -10.13
N LYS A 153 66.98 32.32 -10.21
CA LYS A 153 67.22 33.57 -10.94
C LYS A 153 68.36 34.36 -10.29
N ASP A 154 68.37 34.46 -8.96
CA ASP A 154 69.40 35.18 -8.22
C ASP A 154 70.77 34.49 -8.32
N LEU A 155 70.81 33.16 -8.18
CA LEU A 155 72.02 32.37 -8.41
C LEU A 155 72.56 32.56 -9.82
N LYS A 156 71.69 32.55 -10.84
CA LYS A 156 72.10 32.81 -12.23
C LYS A 156 72.74 34.19 -12.37
N ASN A 157 72.13 35.22 -11.77
CA ASN A 157 72.68 36.57 -11.78
C ASN A 157 74.05 36.65 -11.09
N ILE A 158 74.22 35.98 -9.96
CA ILE A 158 75.51 35.92 -9.23
C ILE A 158 76.57 35.21 -10.08
N VAL A 159 76.23 34.07 -10.69
CA VAL A 159 77.13 33.33 -11.58
C VAL A 159 77.56 34.18 -12.76
N ASP A 160 76.64 34.92 -13.39
CA ASP A 160 76.94 35.81 -14.51
C ASP A 160 77.84 36.98 -14.07
N GLN A 161 77.62 37.56 -12.88
CA GLN A 161 78.50 38.58 -12.30
C GLN A 161 79.92 38.05 -12.04
N ILE A 162 80.04 36.84 -11.47
CA ILE A 162 81.34 36.18 -11.24
C ILE A 162 82.05 35.95 -12.58
N ARG A 163 81.35 35.43 -13.59
CA ARG A 163 81.90 35.22 -14.93
C ARG A 163 82.42 36.51 -15.55
N LEU A 164 81.65 37.61 -15.46
CA LEU A 164 82.06 38.92 -15.97
C LEU A 164 83.29 39.46 -15.23
N ARG A 165 83.33 39.32 -13.90
CA ARG A 165 84.48 39.75 -13.09
C ARG A 165 85.73 38.94 -13.43
N LEU A 166 85.62 37.61 -13.50
CA LEU A 166 86.72 36.73 -13.90
C LEU A 166 87.24 37.07 -15.29
N ALA A 167 86.35 37.34 -16.25
CA ALA A 167 86.76 37.76 -17.60
C ALA A 167 87.53 39.09 -17.57
N ARG A 168 87.09 40.07 -16.77
CA ARG A 168 87.78 41.36 -16.59
C ARG A 168 89.15 41.20 -15.92
N ASP A 169 89.21 40.46 -14.82
CA ASP A 169 90.45 40.24 -14.07
C ASP A 169 91.47 39.46 -14.93
N THR A 170 91.01 38.46 -15.69
CA THR A 170 91.84 37.72 -16.65
C THR A 170 92.40 38.64 -17.73
N LYS A 171 91.58 39.56 -18.28
CA LYS A 171 92.03 40.54 -19.28
C LYS A 171 93.11 41.45 -18.70
N MET A 172 92.89 42.02 -17.52
CA MET A 172 93.87 42.90 -16.84
C MET A 172 95.21 42.19 -16.62
N LEU A 173 95.21 40.91 -16.23
CA LEU A 173 96.42 40.11 -16.03
C LEU A 173 97.19 39.84 -17.34
N LEU A 174 96.50 39.76 -18.48
CA LEU A 174 97.12 39.58 -19.79
C LEU A 174 97.73 40.87 -20.36
N ASP A 175 97.25 42.04 -19.92
CA ASP A 175 97.70 43.36 -20.38
C ASP A 175 99.00 43.84 -19.67
N TYR A 176 99.48 43.17 -18.62
CA TYR A 176 100.77 43.49 -18.00
C TYR A 176 101.95 43.08 -18.90
N GLU A 177 102.76 44.07 -19.30
CA GLU A 177 103.72 43.92 -20.40
C GLU A 177 104.90 42.98 -20.15
N ASP A 178 105.31 42.68 -18.91
CA ASP A 178 106.34 41.67 -18.66
C ASP A 178 106.25 41.09 -17.23
N SER A 179 105.25 40.25 -16.98
CA SER A 179 105.15 39.49 -15.73
C SER A 179 105.18 37.99 -15.96
N GLU A 180 105.91 37.26 -15.09
CA GLU A 180 105.89 35.79 -15.03
C GLU A 180 104.47 35.25 -14.81
N ILE A 181 103.58 36.08 -14.24
CA ILE A 181 102.16 35.80 -14.04
C ILE A 181 101.43 35.64 -15.38
N ARG A 182 101.68 36.49 -16.38
CA ARG A 182 101.11 36.37 -17.74
C ARG A 182 101.54 35.06 -18.42
N LYS A 183 102.82 34.71 -18.34
CA LYS A 183 103.36 33.46 -18.91
C LYS A 183 102.77 32.23 -18.21
N ALA A 184 102.62 32.26 -16.88
CA ALA A 184 101.99 31.20 -16.11
C ALA A 184 100.50 31.02 -16.47
N LEU A 185 99.75 32.11 -16.63
CA LEU A 185 98.36 32.09 -17.07
C LEU A 185 98.19 31.51 -18.47
N ILE A 186 99.03 31.89 -19.44
CA ILE A 186 98.99 31.33 -20.80
C ILE A 186 99.29 29.82 -20.80
N ARG A 187 100.23 29.35 -19.96
CA ARG A 187 100.50 27.91 -19.79
C ARG A 187 99.32 27.18 -19.17
N LEU A 188 98.69 27.77 -18.15
CA LEU A 188 97.56 27.17 -17.45
C LEU A 188 96.32 27.06 -18.35
N PHE A 189 96.02 28.09 -19.15
CA PHE A 189 94.96 28.01 -20.17
C PHE A 189 95.27 26.97 -21.26
N ARG A 190 96.52 26.84 -21.69
CA ARG A 190 96.93 25.78 -22.63
C ARG A 190 96.75 24.37 -22.07
N TRP A 191 96.82 24.20 -20.74
CA TRP A 191 96.66 22.90 -20.07
C TRP A 191 95.20 22.56 -19.74
N THR A 192 94.34 23.58 -19.54
CA THR A 192 92.93 23.37 -19.17
C THR A 192 91.94 23.44 -20.34
N LEU A 193 92.33 24.02 -21.48
CA LEU A 193 91.49 24.16 -22.68
C LEU A 193 92.00 23.36 -23.91
N GLY A 194 93.11 22.63 -23.78
CA GLY A 194 93.62 21.69 -24.78
C GLY A 194 93.51 20.26 -24.27
#